data_AF-A0A5N7BM62-F1
#
_entry.id   AF-A0A5N7BM62-F1
#
_cell.length_a   1.000
_cell.length_b   1.000
_cell.length_c   1.000
_cell.angle_alpha   90.00
_cell.angle_beta   90.00
_cell.angle_gamma   90.00
#
_symmetry.space_group_name_H-M   'P 1'
#
loop_
_entity.id
_entity.type
_entity.pdbx_description
1 polymer ?
#
loop_
_entity_poly.entity_id
_entity_poly.type
_entity_poly.pdbx_seq_one_letter_code
_entity_poly.pdbx_strand_id
1 'polypeptide(L)'
;MSQSEIRDARRPSQAENQTILKSEIPLKERFFRYFQHEITALQEQMDRLADTSLVGGERTDATDHCLAGIARLSNEVKDAASYIPTYDQRIYAEALQDKLVETRATVEPRPKFSFKTKKNASAISLADAANIAYHRRSMPGYLSPGTSSVDSSAAQTPNYPSTPLNEPDRMLQPRAEITPTSFPHIPTIDVDYDEEDRPRNEKGKAFAATAVSSVSVDNHVGLHIMLPSSGSTATVPASITSLRHCVVDMSIPTANGKPYASLTIKGVKESLLVCGQINGPAHITDVENSTIVVTCRQFRMHNCANVDIYLSASSNPIIEDCTDVRFGQIPRVYALDGDRPDSEDHWSQVEDFKWIKPEPSPNWSLIPRESAVPEEVWAEIVPGGPGWSLDDILRAINIVS
;
A
#
# COMPACT_ATOMS: atom_id res chain seq x y z
N MET A 1 -36.97 -69.83 -50.45
CA MET A 1 -35.55 -69.89 -50.91
C MET A 1 -35.03 -68.46 -50.86
N SER A 2 -33.84 -68.13 -50.37
CA SER A 2 -32.78 -68.95 -49.75
C SER A 2 -31.81 -68.07 -48.94
N GLN A 3 -31.27 -68.63 -47.84
CA GLN A 3 -29.96 -68.34 -47.22
C GLN A 3 -29.50 -66.87 -47.00
N SER A 4 -29.58 -66.47 -45.73
CA SER A 4 -28.50 -65.88 -44.91
C SER A 4 -27.17 -65.44 -45.57
N GLU A 5 -26.75 -64.22 -45.23
CA GLU A 5 -25.34 -63.87 -44.99
C GLU A 5 -25.20 -63.20 -43.62
N ILE A 6 -24.06 -63.42 -42.96
CA ILE A 6 -23.71 -62.86 -41.64
C ILE A 6 -22.82 -61.63 -41.85
N ARG A 7 -22.99 -60.58 -41.03
CA ARG A 7 -22.06 -59.43 -41.00
C ARG A 7 -21.50 -59.25 -39.59
N ASP A 8 -20.18 -59.36 -39.47
CA ASP A 8 -19.47 -59.18 -38.21
C ASP A 8 -19.54 -57.73 -37.70
N ALA A 9 -19.95 -57.58 -36.44
CA ALA A 9 -20.00 -56.29 -35.76
C ALA A 9 -18.61 -55.88 -35.24
N ARG A 10 -17.77 -55.30 -36.11
CA ARG A 10 -16.55 -54.60 -35.67
C ARG A 10 -16.92 -53.37 -34.82
N ARG A 11 -16.60 -53.41 -33.53
CA ARG A 11 -16.62 -52.23 -32.66
C ARG A 11 -15.51 -51.24 -33.10
N PRO A 12 -15.79 -49.94 -33.24
CA PRO A 12 -14.75 -48.91 -33.21
C PRO A 12 -14.11 -48.85 -31.81
N SER A 13 -12.80 -48.71 -31.75
CA SER A 13 -12.04 -48.57 -30.50
C SER A 13 -12.10 -47.15 -29.94
N GLN A 14 -12.29 -47.00 -28.63
CA GLN A 14 -12.39 -45.70 -27.93
C GLN A 14 -11.01 -45.04 -27.70
N ALA A 15 -10.13 -45.04 -28.72
CA ALA A 15 -8.69 -44.79 -28.52
C ALA A 15 -8.06 -43.85 -29.56
N GLU A 16 -8.78 -42.83 -30.06
CA GLU A 16 -8.24 -41.90 -31.07
C GLU A 16 -8.72 -40.44 -30.99
N ASN A 17 -9.45 -40.05 -29.93
CA ASN A 17 -9.92 -38.67 -29.69
C ASN A 17 -9.25 -38.02 -28.47
N GLN A 18 -7.91 -37.89 -28.50
CA GLN A 18 -7.14 -37.06 -27.55
C GLN A 18 -6.15 -36.11 -28.28
N THR A 19 -6.57 -35.49 -29.38
CA THR A 19 -5.87 -34.34 -29.96
C THR A 19 -6.22 -33.05 -29.19
N ILE A 20 -5.58 -32.89 -28.04
CA ILE A 20 -5.14 -31.64 -27.40
C ILE A 20 -5.88 -30.37 -27.88
N LEU A 21 -6.99 -30.03 -27.23
CA LEU A 21 -7.43 -28.64 -27.18
C LEU A 21 -6.53 -27.89 -26.18
N LYS A 22 -5.53 -27.17 -26.68
CA LYS A 22 -4.84 -26.16 -25.88
C LYS A 22 -5.87 -25.09 -25.52
N SER A 23 -6.17 -24.92 -24.24
CA SER A 23 -6.89 -23.76 -23.74
C SER A 23 -6.06 -22.51 -24.00
N GLU A 24 -6.43 -21.74 -25.03
CA GLU A 24 -5.78 -20.46 -25.29
C GLU A 24 -6.04 -19.53 -24.11
N ILE A 25 -4.96 -19.15 -23.41
CA ILE A 25 -5.01 -18.22 -22.29
C ILE A 25 -5.63 -16.91 -22.79
N PRO A 26 -6.78 -16.45 -22.22
CA PRO A 26 -7.47 -15.26 -22.72
C PRO A 26 -6.54 -14.05 -22.83
N LEU A 27 -6.71 -13.22 -23.87
CA LEU A 27 -5.78 -12.10 -24.13
C LEU A 27 -5.60 -11.17 -22.92
N LYS A 28 -6.67 -10.92 -22.15
CA LYS A 28 -6.60 -10.18 -20.88
C LYS A 28 -5.70 -10.85 -19.83
N GLU A 29 -5.77 -12.17 -19.71
CA GLU A 29 -5.03 -12.99 -18.72
C GLU A 29 -3.55 -13.09 -19.12
N ARG A 30 -3.29 -13.22 -20.43
CA ARG A 30 -1.94 -13.18 -20.98
C ARG A 30 -1.30 -11.79 -20.79
N PHE A 31 -2.04 -10.71 -21.03
CA PHE A 31 -1.54 -9.35 -20.80
C PHE A 31 -1.35 -9.07 -19.30
N PHE A 32 -2.27 -9.51 -18.43
CA PHE A 32 -2.15 -9.35 -16.99
C PHE A 32 -0.87 -10.01 -16.43
N ARG A 33 -0.61 -11.28 -16.79
CA ARG A 33 0.63 -12.00 -16.41
C ARG A 33 1.88 -11.32 -16.94
N TYR A 34 1.82 -10.80 -18.17
CA TYR A 34 2.92 -10.03 -18.76
C TYR A 34 3.17 -8.73 -17.99
N PHE A 35 2.13 -7.94 -17.74
CA PHE A 35 2.20 -6.69 -17.00
C PHE A 35 2.70 -6.89 -15.55
N GLN A 36 2.29 -7.97 -14.88
CA GLN A 36 2.84 -8.37 -13.58
C GLN A 36 4.33 -8.66 -13.67
N HIS A 37 4.78 -9.48 -14.62
CA HIS A 37 6.19 -9.80 -14.83
C HIS A 37 7.04 -8.54 -15.06
N GLU A 38 6.59 -7.65 -15.95
CA GLU A 38 7.32 -6.42 -16.26
C GLU A 38 7.35 -5.43 -15.06
N ILE A 39 6.28 -5.34 -14.26
CA ILE A 39 6.30 -4.54 -13.01
C ILE A 39 7.24 -5.14 -11.96
N THR A 40 7.27 -6.48 -11.79
CA THR A 40 8.21 -7.12 -10.87
C THR A 40 9.66 -6.93 -11.33
N ALA A 41 9.94 -7.04 -12.64
CA ALA A 41 11.25 -6.75 -13.20
C ALA A 41 11.65 -5.27 -13.03
N LEU A 42 10.71 -4.33 -13.22
CA LEU A 42 10.94 -2.90 -12.97
C LEU A 42 11.19 -2.60 -11.48
N GLN A 43 10.47 -3.25 -10.54
CA GLN A 43 10.78 -3.15 -9.11
C GLN A 43 12.20 -3.62 -8.83
N GLU A 44 12.60 -4.79 -9.32
CA GLU A 44 13.95 -5.32 -9.08
C GLU A 44 15.05 -4.41 -9.68
N GLN A 45 14.79 -3.80 -10.84
CA GLN A 45 15.68 -2.77 -11.41
C GLN A 45 15.74 -1.51 -10.53
N MET A 46 14.61 -1.06 -9.99
CA MET A 46 14.52 0.12 -9.12
C MET A 46 15.20 -0.10 -7.77
N ASP A 47 15.05 -1.27 -7.16
CA ASP A 47 15.70 -1.62 -5.89
C ASP A 47 17.23 -1.56 -6.04
N ARG A 48 17.76 -2.07 -7.17
CA ARG A 48 19.18 -2.00 -7.52
C ARG A 48 19.70 -0.57 -7.76
N LEU A 49 18.85 0.44 -8.01
CA LEU A 49 19.28 1.85 -8.11
C LEU A 49 19.85 2.39 -6.79
N ALA A 50 19.46 1.81 -5.65
CA ALA A 50 20.00 2.18 -4.35
C ALA A 50 21.51 1.88 -4.25
N ASP A 51 21.93 0.72 -4.77
CA ASP A 51 23.30 0.19 -4.69
C ASP A 51 24.18 0.54 -5.91
N THR A 52 23.59 0.86 -7.06
CA THR A 52 24.29 1.23 -8.31
C THR A 52 25.24 2.43 -8.11
N SER A 53 26.44 2.42 -8.67
CA SER A 53 27.48 3.39 -8.32
C SER A 53 27.12 4.84 -8.70
N LEU A 54 27.57 5.79 -7.87
CA LEU A 54 27.50 7.22 -8.18
C LEU A 54 28.65 7.71 -9.08
N VAL A 55 29.54 6.81 -9.52
CA VAL A 55 30.71 7.13 -10.34
C VAL A 55 30.40 6.87 -11.82
N GLY A 56 30.71 7.83 -12.69
CA GLY A 56 30.73 7.63 -14.14
C GLY A 56 29.39 7.73 -14.89
N GLY A 57 28.26 7.94 -14.19
CA GLY A 57 26.93 8.05 -14.81
C GLY A 57 26.08 6.78 -14.74
N GLU A 58 26.62 5.68 -14.22
CA GLU A 58 25.94 4.37 -14.13
C GLU A 58 24.53 4.46 -13.51
N ARG A 59 24.37 5.20 -12.40
CA ARG A 59 23.07 5.40 -11.75
C ARG A 59 22.09 6.25 -12.59
N THR A 60 22.55 7.21 -13.39
CA THR A 60 21.67 7.96 -14.31
C THR A 60 21.25 7.10 -15.49
N ASP A 61 22.16 6.30 -16.06
CA ASP A 61 21.84 5.40 -17.17
C ASP A 61 20.84 4.32 -16.74
N ALA A 62 21.01 3.76 -15.54
CA ALA A 62 20.06 2.81 -14.93
C ALA A 62 18.70 3.47 -14.60
N THR A 63 18.70 4.73 -14.19
CA THR A 63 17.47 5.53 -13.97
C THR A 63 16.71 5.71 -15.28
N ASP A 64 17.38 6.16 -16.34
CA ASP A 64 16.76 6.40 -17.63
C ASP A 64 16.25 5.09 -18.26
N HIS A 65 16.92 3.97 -18.00
CA HIS A 65 16.41 2.63 -18.34
C HIS A 65 15.09 2.30 -17.64
N CYS A 66 14.97 2.55 -16.33
CA CYS A 66 13.72 2.34 -15.58
C CYS A 66 12.59 3.25 -16.10
N LEU A 67 12.88 4.54 -16.33
CA LEU A 67 11.93 5.50 -16.87
C LEU A 67 11.47 5.13 -18.30
N ALA A 68 12.37 4.63 -19.15
CA ALA A 68 12.04 4.12 -20.47
C ALA A 68 11.18 2.85 -20.41
N GLY A 69 11.44 1.94 -19.46
CA GLY A 69 10.63 0.75 -19.23
C GLY A 69 9.20 1.08 -18.78
N ILE A 70 9.05 2.01 -17.83
CA ILE A 70 7.74 2.53 -17.39
C ILE A 70 7.00 3.19 -18.57
N ALA A 71 7.68 4.00 -19.38
CA ALA A 71 7.09 4.64 -20.55
C ALA A 71 6.65 3.64 -21.64
N ARG A 72 7.44 2.57 -21.86
CA ARG A 72 7.09 1.47 -22.77
C ARG A 72 5.83 0.74 -22.28
N LEU A 73 5.82 0.29 -21.03
CA LEU A 73 4.70 -0.46 -20.47
C LEU A 73 3.42 0.39 -20.41
N SER A 74 3.53 1.70 -20.21
CA SER A 74 2.42 2.67 -20.34
C SER A 74 1.81 2.74 -21.74
N ASN A 75 2.59 2.53 -22.80
CA ASN A 75 2.08 2.51 -24.17
C ASN A 75 1.48 1.13 -24.51
N GLU A 76 2.11 0.04 -24.08
CA GLU A 76 1.57 -1.32 -24.25
C GLU A 76 0.20 -1.49 -23.56
N VAL A 77 -0.02 -0.85 -22.40
CA VAL A 77 -1.34 -0.76 -21.74
C VAL A 77 -2.38 0.00 -22.59
N LYS A 78 -1.99 1.04 -23.34
CA LYS A 78 -2.89 1.80 -24.23
C LYS A 78 -3.25 0.99 -25.47
N ASP A 79 -2.27 0.33 -26.08
CA ASP A 79 -2.50 -0.52 -27.26
C ASP A 79 -3.42 -1.71 -26.90
N ALA A 80 -3.25 -2.25 -25.70
CA ALA A 80 -4.08 -3.32 -25.15
C ALA A 80 -5.44 -2.88 -24.58
N ALA A 81 -5.71 -1.57 -24.46
CA ALA A 81 -6.97 -1.02 -23.93
C ALA A 81 -8.22 -1.41 -24.74
N SER A 82 -8.04 -1.97 -25.95
CA SER A 82 -9.11 -2.53 -26.78
C SER A 82 -9.68 -3.86 -26.25
N TYR A 83 -8.92 -4.62 -25.45
CA TYR A 83 -9.33 -5.92 -24.90
C TYR A 83 -9.13 -6.07 -23.38
N ILE A 84 -8.57 -5.06 -22.71
CA ILE A 84 -8.49 -4.93 -21.25
C ILE A 84 -9.73 -4.16 -20.74
N PRO A 85 -10.43 -4.62 -19.67
CA PRO A 85 -11.50 -3.86 -19.01
C PRO A 85 -11.08 -2.43 -18.58
N THR A 86 -11.99 -1.47 -18.66
CA THR A 86 -11.72 -0.06 -18.28
C THR A 86 -11.47 0.16 -16.77
N TYR A 87 -11.69 -0.86 -15.94
CA TYR A 87 -11.22 -0.92 -14.55
C TYR A 87 -9.72 -1.24 -14.53
N ASP A 88 -9.33 -2.41 -15.04
CA ASP A 88 -7.95 -2.90 -15.13
C ASP A 88 -7.01 -1.87 -15.81
N GLN A 89 -7.47 -1.20 -16.88
CA GLN A 89 -6.72 -0.10 -17.53
C GLN A 89 -6.29 1.02 -16.56
N ARG A 90 -7.16 1.37 -15.59
CA ARG A 90 -6.87 2.39 -14.58
C ARG A 90 -5.87 1.86 -13.56
N ILE A 91 -6.05 0.63 -13.08
CA ILE A 91 -5.12 -0.04 -12.16
C ILE A 91 -3.71 -0.08 -12.76
N TYR A 92 -3.60 -0.43 -14.05
CA TYR A 92 -2.30 -0.48 -14.74
C TYR A 92 -1.68 0.93 -14.90
N ALA A 93 -2.48 1.94 -15.24
CA ALA A 93 -2.01 3.33 -15.35
C ALA A 93 -1.59 3.92 -13.98
N GLU A 94 -2.31 3.59 -12.91
CA GLU A 94 -2.05 4.03 -11.54
C GLU A 94 -0.77 3.38 -10.97
N ALA A 95 -0.62 2.05 -11.11
CA ALA A 95 0.60 1.34 -10.70
C ALA A 95 1.85 1.83 -11.43
N LEU A 96 1.74 2.18 -12.72
CA LEU A 96 2.82 2.81 -13.48
C LEU A 96 3.13 4.23 -13.01
N GLN A 97 2.10 5.00 -12.63
CA GLN A 97 2.27 6.37 -12.12
C GLN A 97 2.94 6.38 -10.74
N ASP A 98 2.61 5.44 -9.85
CA ASP A 98 3.27 5.27 -8.56
C ASP A 98 4.75 4.90 -8.75
N LYS A 99 5.05 3.90 -9.60
CA LYS A 99 6.43 3.52 -9.98
C LYS A 99 7.23 4.68 -10.57
N LEU A 100 6.58 5.54 -11.35
CA LEU A 100 7.17 6.76 -11.94
C LEU A 100 7.51 7.79 -10.85
N VAL A 101 6.61 8.02 -9.89
CA VAL A 101 6.84 8.92 -8.75
C VAL A 101 7.96 8.39 -7.84
N GLU A 102 7.95 7.09 -7.53
CA GLU A 102 8.97 6.41 -6.72
C GLU A 102 10.36 6.45 -7.39
N THR A 103 10.44 6.20 -8.69
CA THR A 103 11.68 6.34 -9.47
C THR A 103 12.20 7.78 -9.37
N ARG A 104 11.34 8.80 -9.58
CA ARG A 104 11.74 10.20 -9.47
C ARG A 104 12.19 10.60 -8.06
N ALA A 105 11.49 10.15 -7.02
CA ALA A 105 11.84 10.42 -5.62
C ALA A 105 13.19 9.77 -5.21
N THR A 106 13.57 8.67 -5.87
CA THR A 106 14.87 8.00 -5.70
C THR A 106 16.02 8.76 -6.39
N VAL A 107 15.69 9.54 -7.42
CA VAL A 107 16.63 10.30 -8.27
C VAL A 107 16.81 11.74 -7.78
N GLU A 108 15.82 12.33 -7.11
CA GLU A 108 15.97 13.66 -6.51
C GLU A 108 17.14 13.69 -5.51
N PRO A 109 18.10 14.63 -5.67
CA PRO A 109 19.29 14.66 -4.82
C PRO A 109 18.93 15.10 -3.40
N ARG A 110 18.80 14.11 -2.49
CA ARG A 110 18.54 14.34 -1.06
C ARG A 110 19.36 15.53 -0.54
N PRO A 111 18.75 16.57 0.07
CA PRO A 111 19.44 17.80 0.43
C PRO A 111 20.55 17.55 1.46
N LYS A 112 21.81 17.57 0.99
CA LYS A 112 22.99 17.25 1.79
C LYS A 112 23.38 18.43 2.68
N PHE A 113 23.61 18.13 3.97
CA PHE A 113 24.12 19.03 5.03
C PHE A 113 23.30 20.29 5.35
N SER A 114 22.51 20.21 6.43
CA SER A 114 22.38 21.36 7.34
C SER A 114 23.53 21.33 8.34
N PHE A 115 24.42 22.33 8.29
CA PHE A 115 25.50 22.46 9.28
C PHE A 115 24.92 22.88 10.63
N LYS A 116 24.80 21.94 11.57
CA LYS A 116 24.55 22.26 12.98
C LYS A 116 25.81 22.91 13.58
N THR A 117 25.87 24.25 13.54
CA THR A 117 26.95 25.05 14.11
C THR A 117 27.08 24.79 15.61
N LYS A 118 28.07 23.97 16.01
CA LYS A 118 28.47 23.84 17.41
C LYS A 118 28.99 25.19 17.90
N LYS A 119 28.70 25.54 19.16
CA LYS A 119 29.17 26.80 19.78
C LYS A 119 30.69 26.90 19.73
N ASN A 120 31.23 27.84 18.97
CA ASN A 120 32.55 28.40 19.23
C ASN A 120 32.41 29.41 20.39
N ALA A 121 33.18 29.20 21.46
CA ALA A 121 33.11 30.02 22.68
C ALA A 121 33.91 31.34 22.55
N SER A 122 33.59 32.12 21.51
CA SER A 122 34.30 33.37 21.19
C SER A 122 33.43 34.41 20.46
N ALA A 123 32.10 34.29 20.53
CA ALA A 123 31.15 35.33 20.11
C ALA A 123 30.62 36.08 21.33
N ILE A 124 30.99 37.35 21.48
CA ILE A 124 30.52 38.24 22.55
C ILE A 124 29.03 38.52 22.35
N SER A 125 28.24 38.51 23.43
CA SER A 125 26.80 38.78 23.36
C SER A 125 26.53 40.21 22.89
N LEU A 126 25.45 40.40 22.13
CA LEU A 126 25.00 41.72 21.68
C LEU A 126 24.63 42.63 22.88
N ALA A 127 24.28 42.03 24.03
CA ALA A 127 24.10 42.72 25.31
C ALA A 127 25.41 43.14 25.99
N ASP A 128 26.50 42.37 25.84
CA ASP A 128 27.82 42.71 26.39
C ASP A 128 28.48 43.82 25.55
N ALA A 129 28.30 43.77 24.23
CA ALA A 129 28.75 44.82 23.31
C ALA A 129 28.13 46.20 23.68
N ALA A 130 26.86 46.22 24.09
CA ALA A 130 26.18 47.42 24.56
C ALA A 130 26.77 47.96 25.88
N ASN A 131 27.13 47.10 26.83
CA ASN A 131 27.78 47.50 28.08
C ASN A 131 29.19 48.07 27.86
N ILE A 132 29.97 47.47 26.96
CA ILE A 132 31.35 47.93 26.64
C ILE A 132 31.32 49.35 26.03
N ALA A 133 30.31 49.68 25.22
CA ALA A 133 30.15 51.00 24.63
C ALA A 133 29.92 52.13 25.65
N TYR A 134 29.38 51.82 26.83
CA TYR A 134 29.04 52.84 27.83
C TYR A 134 30.24 53.32 28.67
N HIS A 135 31.35 52.57 28.70
CA HIS A 135 32.41 52.75 29.70
C HIS A 135 33.78 53.28 29.22
N ARG A 136 33.96 53.61 27.93
CA ARG A 136 35.22 54.20 27.42
C ARG A 136 35.19 55.73 27.28
N ARG A 137 35.04 56.42 28.40
CA ARG A 137 35.43 57.84 28.57
C ARG A 137 36.77 57.95 29.33
N SER A 138 37.90 57.72 28.65
CA SER A 138 39.22 58.30 28.99
C SER A 138 40.31 57.96 27.96
N MET A 139 41.32 58.83 27.91
CA MET A 139 42.53 58.82 27.06
C MET A 139 43.75 58.24 27.85
N PRO A 140 44.99 58.26 27.33
CA PRO A 140 45.52 57.70 26.07
C PRO A 140 46.85 56.89 26.27
N GLY A 141 47.45 56.34 25.20
CA GLY A 141 48.93 56.36 25.05
C GLY A 141 49.72 55.09 24.67
N TYR A 142 50.37 55.16 23.50
CA TYR A 142 51.81 54.91 23.22
C TYR A 142 52.46 53.49 23.15
N LEU A 143 53.18 53.32 22.01
CA LEU A 143 54.43 52.56 21.72
C LEU A 143 54.48 51.04 21.38
N SER A 144 55.05 50.78 20.19
CA SER A 144 55.79 49.57 19.74
C SER A 144 57.28 49.63 20.19
N PRO A 145 58.19 48.64 19.94
CA PRO A 145 58.80 48.43 18.60
C PRO A 145 59.42 47.03 18.25
N GLY A 146 59.83 46.83 16.98
CA GLY A 146 60.81 45.83 16.52
C GLY A 146 60.26 44.44 16.13
N THR A 147 60.84 43.67 15.19
CA THR A 147 62.07 43.82 14.35
C THR A 147 61.88 43.23 12.92
N SER A 148 62.92 43.23 12.07
CA SER A 148 62.98 42.67 10.70
C SER A 148 64.35 41.98 10.46
N SER A 149 64.73 41.36 9.31
CA SER A 149 64.22 41.29 7.91
C SER A 149 64.50 39.85 7.35
N VAL A 150 64.75 39.46 6.08
CA VAL A 150 65.14 40.06 4.77
C VAL A 150 64.73 39.12 3.60
N ASP A 151 64.80 39.63 2.35
CA ASP A 151 64.77 38.92 1.04
C ASP A 151 63.51 38.10 0.66
N SER A 152 63.08 37.88 -0.60
CA SER A 152 63.39 38.26 -2.01
C SER A 152 63.23 36.98 -2.85
N SER A 153 62.81 36.96 -4.12
CA SER A 153 62.13 37.94 -4.98
C SER A 153 61.64 37.23 -6.26
N ALA A 154 60.36 37.36 -6.64
CA ALA A 154 59.83 37.12 -8.00
C ALA A 154 58.38 37.60 -8.10
N ALA A 155 57.94 38.10 -9.26
CA ALA A 155 56.60 38.65 -9.46
C ALA A 155 56.08 38.41 -10.88
N GLN A 156 54.74 38.43 -11.04
CA GLN A 156 54.11 39.00 -12.23
C GLN A 156 52.62 39.34 -12.00
N THR A 157 52.26 40.58 -12.34
CA THR A 157 50.89 41.11 -12.48
C THR A 157 50.92 42.25 -13.50
N PRO A 158 49.81 42.51 -14.20
CA PRO A 158 49.21 43.84 -14.19
C PRO A 158 47.73 43.78 -13.73
N ASN A 159 47.19 44.66 -12.87
CA ASN A 159 47.05 46.14 -12.94
C ASN A 159 45.85 46.55 -13.84
N TYR A 160 44.64 46.86 -13.32
CA TYR A 160 44.15 48.13 -12.70
C TYR A 160 44.13 49.34 -13.66
N PRO A 161 43.36 50.45 -13.42
CA PRO A 161 42.27 50.70 -12.44
C PRO A 161 41.02 51.46 -12.99
N SER A 162 39.99 51.68 -12.15
CA SER A 162 39.44 53.03 -11.81
C SER A 162 38.25 52.98 -10.81
N THR A 163 38.09 54.06 -10.04
CA THR A 163 37.02 54.38 -9.04
C THR A 163 36.51 55.82 -9.35
N PRO A 164 35.80 56.63 -8.49
CA PRO A 164 35.25 56.44 -7.14
C PRO A 164 33.88 57.13 -6.81
N LEU A 165 33.50 57.08 -5.51
CA LEU A 165 33.01 58.20 -4.66
C LEU A 165 31.50 58.47 -4.37
N ASN A 166 31.21 58.45 -3.06
CA ASN A 166 30.36 59.31 -2.21
C ASN A 166 28.81 59.33 -2.16
N GLU A 167 28.38 59.18 -0.89
CA GLU A 167 27.20 59.61 -0.10
C GLU A 167 26.86 61.13 -0.19
N PRO A 168 25.69 61.66 0.33
CA PRO A 168 25.14 61.30 1.65
C PRO A 168 23.61 61.33 1.94
N ASP A 169 23.31 60.85 3.15
CA ASP A 169 22.11 61.04 4.00
C ASP A 169 21.28 62.35 3.82
N ARG A 170 19.94 62.22 3.91
CA ARG A 170 19.24 62.40 5.20
C ARG A 170 17.78 61.95 5.24
N MET A 171 17.38 61.51 6.43
CA MET A 171 16.07 61.00 6.86
C MET A 171 14.88 61.97 6.63
N LEU A 172 13.69 61.40 6.34
CA LEU A 172 12.41 61.76 6.98
C LEU A 172 11.34 60.67 6.71
N GLN A 173 10.66 60.20 7.76
CA GLN A 173 9.40 59.44 7.70
C GLN A 173 8.21 60.44 7.77
N PRO A 174 6.94 60.13 7.36
CA PRO A 174 6.30 58.81 7.47
C PRO A 174 5.24 58.38 6.40
N ARG A 175 4.86 57.09 6.46
CA ARG A 175 3.51 56.47 6.31
C ARG A 175 2.58 56.84 5.13
N ALA A 176 2.11 55.78 4.43
CA ALA A 176 0.92 55.72 3.55
C ALA A 176 1.00 56.55 2.24
N GLU A 177 0.24 56.28 1.17
CA GLU A 177 -0.57 55.12 0.74
C GLU A 177 -0.70 55.18 -0.80
N ILE A 178 -0.43 54.09 -1.54
CA ILE A 178 -0.83 53.97 -2.96
C ILE A 178 -1.30 52.53 -3.24
N THR A 179 -2.62 52.38 -3.30
CA THR A 179 -3.42 51.25 -3.83
C THR A 179 -3.37 51.21 -5.38
N PRO A 180 -3.82 50.15 -6.10
CA PRO A 180 -4.99 49.32 -5.76
C PRO A 180 -4.91 47.81 -6.00
N THR A 181 -5.69 47.10 -5.17
CA THR A 181 -6.29 45.81 -5.47
C THR A 181 -7.54 45.95 -6.35
N SER A 182 -8.03 44.80 -6.85
CA SER A 182 -9.45 44.47 -7.14
C SER A 182 -9.89 44.34 -8.60
N PHE A 183 -11.07 43.74 -8.73
CA PHE A 183 -11.56 42.89 -9.84
C PHE A 183 -12.03 43.66 -11.09
N PRO A 184 -11.98 43.02 -12.28
CA PRO A 184 -12.85 43.38 -13.40
C PRO A 184 -14.26 42.79 -13.17
N HIS A 185 -15.27 43.66 -13.10
CA HIS A 185 -16.69 43.30 -13.07
C HIS A 185 -17.20 43.07 -14.50
N ILE A 186 -18.03 42.06 -14.74
CA ILE A 186 -18.72 41.87 -16.05
C ILE A 186 -19.94 42.82 -16.10
N PRO A 187 -20.11 43.67 -17.13
CA PRO A 187 -21.25 44.57 -17.21
C PRO A 187 -22.55 43.84 -17.62
N THR A 188 -23.68 44.28 -17.07
CA THR A 188 -25.04 43.86 -17.44
C THR A 188 -25.77 45.01 -18.15
N ILE A 189 -26.31 44.75 -19.35
CA ILE A 189 -27.29 45.61 -20.03
C ILE A 189 -28.30 44.70 -20.71
N ASP A 190 -29.59 44.88 -20.41
CA ASP A 190 -30.71 44.15 -21.03
C ASP A 190 -31.35 44.99 -22.14
N VAL A 191 -31.55 44.40 -23.34
CA VAL A 191 -32.58 44.79 -24.34
C VAL A 191 -32.96 43.55 -25.17
N ASP A 192 -34.25 43.36 -25.46
CA ASP A 192 -34.81 42.30 -26.33
C ASP A 192 -34.40 42.40 -27.82
N TYR A 193 -34.35 41.26 -28.53
CA TYR A 193 -35.32 40.89 -29.60
C TYR A 193 -35.05 39.50 -30.24
N ASP A 194 -36.06 38.61 -30.18
CA ASP A 194 -36.52 37.52 -31.07
C ASP A 194 -35.64 36.38 -31.72
N GLU A 195 -36.31 35.21 -31.75
CA GLU A 195 -36.30 34.05 -32.68
C GLU A 195 -35.17 32.95 -32.75
N GLU A 196 -35.58 31.76 -32.25
CA GLU A 196 -35.47 30.37 -32.80
C GLU A 196 -34.21 29.44 -32.69
N ASP A 197 -34.58 28.15 -32.49
CA ASP A 197 -33.93 26.85 -32.79
C ASP A 197 -32.69 26.28 -32.04
N ARG A 198 -32.99 25.54 -30.95
CA ARG A 198 -32.39 24.24 -30.49
C ARG A 198 -30.89 24.12 -30.11
N PRO A 199 -30.48 23.04 -29.39
CA PRO A 199 -31.18 22.23 -28.39
C PRO A 199 -30.50 22.31 -26.99
N ARG A 200 -31.09 21.66 -25.98
CA ARG A 200 -30.50 21.61 -24.62
C ARG A 200 -29.22 20.79 -24.58
N ASN A 201 -28.19 21.31 -23.89
CA ASN A 201 -27.04 20.53 -23.43
C ASN A 201 -26.86 20.77 -21.92
N GLU A 202 -26.98 19.72 -21.11
CA GLU A 202 -26.91 19.83 -19.66
C GLU A 202 -25.47 20.00 -19.20
N LYS A 203 -25.20 21.03 -18.38
CA LYS A 203 -23.87 21.23 -17.79
C LYS A 203 -23.58 20.09 -16.82
N GLY A 204 -22.71 19.17 -17.24
CA GLY A 204 -22.30 18.03 -16.43
C GLY A 204 -21.81 18.47 -15.04
N LYS A 205 -22.38 17.89 -13.99
CA LYS A 205 -21.87 18.06 -12.63
C LYS A 205 -20.44 17.55 -12.57
N ALA A 206 -19.54 18.30 -11.94
CA ALA A 206 -18.21 17.80 -11.63
C ALA A 206 -18.32 16.49 -10.83
N PHE A 207 -17.69 15.43 -11.30
CA PHE A 207 -17.66 14.15 -10.62
C PHE A 207 -16.82 14.27 -9.35
N ALA A 208 -17.49 14.39 -8.20
CA ALA A 208 -16.84 14.11 -6.93
C ALA A 208 -16.54 12.61 -6.87
N ALA A 209 -15.27 12.24 -6.75
CA ALA A 209 -14.87 10.84 -6.64
C ALA A 209 -15.45 10.26 -5.34
N THR A 210 -16.35 9.28 -5.47
CA THR A 210 -16.91 8.57 -4.32
C THR A 210 -15.82 7.71 -3.71
N ALA A 211 -15.33 8.09 -2.54
CA ALA A 211 -14.40 7.25 -1.77
C ALA A 211 -15.06 5.89 -1.46
N VAL A 212 -14.28 4.81 -1.53
CA VAL A 212 -14.76 3.47 -1.20
C VAL A 212 -15.16 3.46 0.28
N SER A 213 -16.44 3.27 0.57
CA SER A 213 -16.99 3.36 1.93
C SER A 213 -16.79 2.10 2.77
N SER A 214 -16.47 0.98 2.13
CA SER A 214 -16.51 -0.36 2.69
C SER A 214 -15.88 -1.36 1.72
N VAL A 215 -15.25 -2.41 2.26
CA VAL A 215 -14.85 -3.61 1.49
C VAL A 215 -15.90 -4.70 1.67
N SER A 216 -16.28 -5.39 0.59
CA SER A 216 -17.24 -6.48 0.62
C SER A 216 -16.84 -7.62 -0.32
N VAL A 217 -16.95 -8.85 0.16
CA VAL A 217 -16.87 -10.08 -0.62
C VAL A 217 -18.15 -10.87 -0.34
N ASP A 218 -19.04 -10.99 -1.33
CA ASP A 218 -20.37 -11.58 -1.12
C ASP A 218 -20.80 -12.57 -2.22
N ASN A 219 -21.58 -13.57 -1.82
CA ASN A 219 -22.31 -14.47 -2.71
C ASN A 219 -21.41 -15.16 -3.77
N HIS A 220 -20.33 -15.78 -3.30
CA HIS A 220 -19.39 -16.55 -4.14
C HIS A 220 -19.27 -18.00 -3.68
N VAL A 221 -19.10 -18.89 -4.67
CA VAL A 221 -18.90 -20.33 -4.47
C VAL A 221 -17.75 -20.80 -5.34
N GLY A 222 -16.80 -21.58 -4.78
CA GLY A 222 -15.74 -22.20 -5.56
C GLY A 222 -14.67 -21.23 -6.08
N LEU A 223 -14.37 -20.15 -5.37
CA LEU A 223 -13.41 -19.11 -5.80
C LEU A 223 -12.25 -18.92 -4.82
N HIS A 224 -11.08 -18.58 -5.36
CA HIS A 224 -9.95 -18.00 -4.63
C HIS A 224 -9.90 -16.49 -4.94
N ILE A 225 -9.98 -15.65 -3.91
CA ILE A 225 -10.17 -14.20 -4.00
C ILE A 225 -9.09 -13.48 -3.19
N MET A 226 -8.12 -12.88 -3.87
CA MET A 226 -7.08 -12.05 -3.26
C MET A 226 -7.42 -10.57 -3.46
N LEU A 227 -7.49 -9.77 -2.39
CA LEU A 227 -7.61 -8.31 -2.53
C LEU A 227 -6.23 -7.66 -2.77
N PRO A 228 -6.08 -6.82 -3.82
CA PRO A 228 -4.82 -6.12 -4.09
C PRO A 228 -4.57 -5.01 -3.06
N SER A 229 -3.31 -4.55 -2.95
CA SER A 229 -2.90 -3.50 -1.99
C SER A 229 -3.70 -2.20 -2.06
N SER A 230 -4.28 -1.88 -3.22
CA SER A 230 -5.17 -0.72 -3.44
C SER A 230 -6.60 -0.91 -2.88
N GLY A 231 -6.95 -2.11 -2.42
CA GLY A 231 -8.27 -2.50 -1.93
C GLY A 231 -8.65 -1.97 -0.54
N SER A 232 -7.86 -1.07 0.06
CA SER A 232 -8.19 -0.39 1.31
C SER A 232 -7.74 1.08 1.29
N THR A 233 -8.70 2.00 1.39
CA THR A 233 -8.48 3.44 1.47
C THR A 233 -9.04 3.99 2.78
N ALA A 234 -8.14 4.29 3.73
CA ALA A 234 -8.45 4.61 5.13
C ALA A 234 -9.18 3.49 5.89
N THR A 235 -9.53 3.73 7.16
CA THR A 235 -10.11 2.75 8.07
C THR A 235 -11.59 2.49 7.73
N VAL A 236 -11.82 1.69 6.68
CA VAL A 236 -13.17 1.27 6.23
C VAL A 236 -13.58 -0.04 6.89
N PRO A 237 -14.89 -0.32 7.07
CA PRO A 237 -15.37 -1.64 7.46
C PRO A 237 -15.18 -2.66 6.33
N ALA A 238 -14.89 -3.91 6.70
CA ALA A 238 -14.86 -5.05 5.79
C ALA A 238 -15.99 -6.04 6.09
N SER A 239 -16.52 -6.68 5.05
CA SER A 239 -17.57 -7.69 5.16
C SER A 239 -17.35 -8.88 4.24
N ILE A 240 -17.62 -10.08 4.75
CA ILE A 240 -17.55 -11.34 4.01
C ILE A 240 -18.87 -12.07 4.25
N THR A 241 -19.68 -12.30 3.21
CA THR A 241 -21.02 -12.88 3.41
C THR A 241 -21.45 -13.89 2.36
N SER A 242 -22.27 -14.87 2.75
CA SER A 242 -22.89 -15.84 1.83
C SER A 242 -21.88 -16.61 0.96
N LEU A 243 -20.79 -17.08 1.57
CA LEU A 243 -19.71 -17.81 0.85
C LEU A 243 -19.77 -19.32 1.09
N ARG A 244 -19.37 -20.10 0.08
CA ARG A 244 -19.18 -21.55 0.21
C ARG A 244 -17.95 -22.03 -0.57
N HIS A 245 -17.12 -22.88 0.02
CA HIS A 245 -15.99 -23.51 -0.68
C HIS A 245 -15.09 -22.45 -1.34
N CYS A 246 -14.62 -21.49 -0.56
CA CYS A 246 -13.85 -20.33 -1.04
C CYS A 246 -12.56 -20.14 -0.22
N VAL A 247 -11.56 -19.52 -0.84
CA VAL A 247 -10.41 -18.90 -0.14
C VAL A 247 -10.51 -17.39 -0.37
N VAL A 248 -10.42 -16.61 0.69
CA VAL A 248 -10.42 -15.13 0.63
C VAL A 248 -9.22 -14.60 1.41
N ASP A 249 -8.40 -13.77 0.79
CA ASP A 249 -7.29 -13.06 1.44
C ASP A 249 -7.46 -11.53 1.35
N MET A 250 -7.53 -10.91 2.52
CA MET A 250 -7.64 -9.48 2.77
C MET A 250 -6.47 -8.93 3.61
N SER A 251 -5.37 -9.69 3.75
CA SER A 251 -4.18 -9.28 4.50
C SER A 251 -3.38 -8.18 3.79
N ILE A 252 -3.14 -8.35 2.49
CA ILE A 252 -2.30 -7.46 1.65
C ILE A 252 -2.74 -5.98 1.73
N PRO A 253 -4.03 -5.60 1.64
CA PRO A 253 -4.47 -4.21 1.83
C PRO A 253 -4.12 -3.62 3.21
N THR A 254 -4.04 -4.45 4.25
CA THR A 254 -3.81 -3.99 5.63
C THR A 254 -2.34 -3.85 6.00
N ALA A 255 -1.45 -4.58 5.31
CA ALA A 255 -0.02 -4.73 5.64
C ALA A 255 0.76 -3.42 5.80
N ASN A 256 0.40 -2.36 5.07
CA ASN A 256 1.05 -1.05 5.15
C ASN A 256 0.46 -0.13 6.24
N GLY A 257 0.11 -0.69 7.40
CA GLY A 257 -0.49 0.07 8.51
C GLY A 257 -1.87 0.66 8.19
N LYS A 258 -2.66 -0.02 7.35
CA LYS A 258 -4.01 0.40 6.91
C LYS A 258 -5.09 -0.61 7.35
N PRO A 259 -5.25 -0.86 8.66
CA PRO A 259 -6.22 -1.83 9.16
C PRO A 259 -7.66 -1.41 8.88
N TYR A 260 -8.54 -2.40 8.68
CA TYR A 260 -9.98 -2.17 8.59
C TYR A 260 -10.55 -1.69 9.93
N ALA A 261 -11.60 -0.87 9.91
CA ALA A 261 -12.23 -0.36 11.14
C ALA A 261 -13.02 -1.44 11.91
N SER A 262 -13.62 -2.38 11.18
CA SER A 262 -14.36 -3.52 11.72
C SER A 262 -14.47 -4.61 10.66
N LEU A 263 -14.81 -5.82 11.10
CA LEU A 263 -15.02 -6.99 10.24
C LEU A 263 -16.38 -7.62 10.56
N THR A 264 -17.15 -7.96 9.54
CA THR A 264 -18.39 -8.75 9.66
C THR A 264 -18.33 -9.97 8.74
N ILE A 265 -18.30 -11.17 9.31
CA ILE A 265 -18.38 -12.44 8.59
C ILE A 265 -19.76 -13.05 8.85
N LYS A 266 -20.53 -13.35 7.80
CA LYS A 266 -21.86 -13.96 7.95
C LYS A 266 -22.23 -15.00 6.89
N GLY A 267 -22.64 -16.20 7.31
CA GLY A 267 -23.18 -17.21 6.39
C GLY A 267 -22.09 -17.78 5.50
N VAL A 268 -21.02 -18.32 6.10
CA VAL A 268 -19.84 -18.84 5.38
C VAL A 268 -19.63 -20.31 5.70
N LYS A 269 -19.43 -21.15 4.68
CA LYS A 269 -19.25 -22.60 4.84
C LYS A 269 -18.06 -23.11 4.03
N GLU A 270 -17.38 -24.15 4.52
CA GLU A 270 -16.32 -24.85 3.77
C GLU A 270 -15.18 -23.91 3.27
N SER A 271 -14.84 -22.82 3.99
CA SER A 271 -14.01 -21.72 3.45
C SER A 271 -12.84 -21.27 4.34
N LEU A 272 -11.76 -20.82 3.71
CA LEU A 272 -10.64 -20.12 4.35
C LEU A 272 -10.80 -18.60 4.22
N LEU A 273 -10.76 -17.88 5.34
CA LEU A 273 -10.84 -16.42 5.40
C LEU A 273 -9.61 -15.83 6.08
N VAL A 274 -8.63 -15.36 5.31
CA VAL A 274 -7.49 -14.56 5.80
C VAL A 274 -7.91 -13.09 5.80
N CYS A 275 -8.18 -12.53 6.97
CA CYS A 275 -8.90 -11.25 7.11
C CYS A 275 -8.02 -10.02 7.33
N GLY A 276 -6.71 -10.20 7.55
CA GLY A 276 -5.78 -9.10 7.83
C GLY A 276 -5.94 -8.45 9.21
N GLN A 277 -5.51 -7.18 9.32
CA GLN A 277 -5.62 -6.39 10.56
C GLN A 277 -6.94 -5.62 10.66
N ILE A 278 -7.63 -5.77 11.80
CA ILE A 278 -8.88 -5.08 12.16
C ILE A 278 -8.63 -4.20 13.40
N ASN A 279 -8.63 -2.87 13.26
CA ASN A 279 -8.47 -1.92 14.36
C ASN A 279 -9.79 -1.68 15.12
N GLY A 280 -10.50 -2.75 15.43
CA GLY A 280 -11.83 -2.71 16.02
C GLY A 280 -12.41 -4.11 16.24
N PRO A 281 -13.75 -4.25 16.22
CA PRO A 281 -14.41 -5.52 16.42
C PRO A 281 -14.43 -6.38 15.14
N ALA A 282 -14.20 -7.67 15.33
CA ALA A 282 -14.59 -8.72 14.40
C ALA A 282 -15.87 -9.39 14.91
N HIS A 283 -16.90 -9.45 14.07
CA HIS A 283 -18.16 -10.12 14.32
C HIS A 283 -18.35 -11.27 13.33
N ILE A 284 -18.43 -12.48 13.87
CA ILE A 284 -18.55 -13.72 13.10
C ILE A 284 -19.89 -14.37 13.45
N THR A 285 -20.70 -14.73 12.46
CA THR A 285 -22.00 -15.37 12.70
C THR A 285 -22.34 -16.36 11.59
N ASP A 286 -22.96 -17.49 11.92
CA ASP A 286 -23.44 -18.46 10.92
C ASP A 286 -22.27 -18.96 10.04
N VAL A 287 -21.22 -19.49 10.69
CA VAL A 287 -20.03 -20.04 10.03
C VAL A 287 -19.84 -21.52 10.38
N GLU A 288 -19.63 -22.35 9.37
CA GLU A 288 -19.49 -23.81 9.52
C GLU A 288 -18.30 -24.37 8.73
N ASN A 289 -17.63 -25.41 9.24
CA ASN A 289 -16.58 -26.16 8.54
C ASN A 289 -15.53 -25.24 7.88
N SER A 290 -14.97 -24.27 8.62
CA SER A 290 -14.21 -23.16 8.02
C SER A 290 -12.99 -22.78 8.85
N THR A 291 -12.06 -22.03 8.26
CA THR A 291 -10.86 -21.52 8.95
C THR A 291 -10.78 -20.01 8.79
N ILE A 292 -10.55 -19.29 9.88
CA ILE A 292 -10.48 -17.82 9.90
C ILE A 292 -9.13 -17.41 10.49
N VAL A 293 -8.37 -16.58 9.77
CA VAL A 293 -7.11 -15.99 10.22
C VAL A 293 -7.30 -14.49 10.37
N VAL A 294 -7.15 -13.93 11.59
CA VAL A 294 -7.46 -12.51 11.84
C VAL A 294 -6.67 -11.90 13.00
N THR A 295 -6.19 -10.66 12.82
CA THR A 295 -5.70 -9.81 13.92
C THR A 295 -6.76 -8.77 14.24
N CYS A 296 -7.22 -8.67 15.48
CA CYS A 296 -8.26 -7.73 15.87
C CYS A 296 -8.02 -7.06 17.25
N ARG A 297 -8.95 -6.17 17.64
CA ARG A 297 -9.04 -5.67 19.03
C ARG A 297 -9.97 -6.53 19.88
N GLN A 298 -11.12 -6.92 19.30
CA GLN A 298 -12.23 -7.59 19.97
C GLN A 298 -12.79 -8.66 19.02
N PHE A 299 -12.85 -9.91 19.46
CA PHE A 299 -13.41 -11.02 18.68
C PHE A 299 -14.75 -11.45 19.28
N ARG A 300 -15.81 -11.56 18.45
CA ARG A 300 -17.10 -12.13 18.85
C ARG A 300 -17.63 -13.10 17.81
N MET A 301 -18.02 -14.29 18.24
CA MET A 301 -18.58 -15.35 17.41
C MET A 301 -19.95 -15.79 17.92
N HIS A 302 -20.90 -16.04 17.02
CA HIS A 302 -22.26 -16.46 17.37
C HIS A 302 -22.79 -17.52 16.40
N ASN A 303 -23.39 -18.62 16.88
CA ASN A 303 -23.98 -19.68 16.03
C ASN A 303 -22.99 -20.17 14.96
N CYS A 304 -21.93 -20.86 15.38
CA CYS A 304 -20.87 -21.36 14.49
C CYS A 304 -20.45 -22.79 14.90
N ALA A 305 -20.09 -23.64 13.94
CA ALA A 305 -19.81 -25.06 14.20
C ALA A 305 -18.63 -25.62 13.40
N ASN A 306 -17.70 -26.34 14.05
CA ASN A 306 -16.47 -26.88 13.43
C ASN A 306 -15.67 -25.77 12.71
N VAL A 307 -15.06 -24.86 13.48
CA VAL A 307 -14.36 -23.70 12.93
C VAL A 307 -13.02 -23.47 13.61
N ASP A 308 -11.95 -23.38 12.81
CA ASP A 308 -10.60 -23.06 13.28
C ASP A 308 -10.34 -21.56 13.23
N ILE A 309 -9.93 -20.97 14.35
CA ILE A 309 -9.70 -19.54 14.51
C ILE A 309 -8.23 -19.30 14.86
N TYR A 310 -7.47 -18.81 13.88
CA TYR A 310 -6.08 -18.37 14.04
C TYR A 310 -6.07 -16.87 14.33
N LEU A 311 -5.77 -16.50 15.58
CA LEU A 311 -6.14 -15.21 16.14
C LEU A 311 -4.95 -14.46 16.76
N SER A 312 -5.00 -13.13 16.64
CA SER A 312 -4.40 -12.18 17.57
C SER A 312 -5.47 -11.22 18.09
N ALA A 313 -5.58 -11.04 19.40
CA ALA A 313 -6.65 -10.24 20.02
C ALA A 313 -6.15 -9.39 21.20
N SER A 314 -6.59 -8.12 21.26
CA SER A 314 -6.30 -7.21 22.38
C SER A 314 -7.21 -7.40 23.61
N SER A 315 -8.11 -8.39 23.57
CA SER A 315 -9.06 -8.71 24.63
C SER A 315 -9.66 -10.11 24.41
N ASN A 316 -10.19 -10.71 25.48
CA ASN A 316 -10.76 -12.06 25.49
C ASN A 316 -11.75 -12.28 24.32
N PRO A 317 -11.55 -13.33 23.49
CA PRO A 317 -12.51 -13.73 22.46
C PRO A 317 -13.81 -14.22 23.11
N ILE A 318 -14.96 -13.75 22.65
CA ILE A 318 -16.27 -14.16 23.19
C ILE A 318 -17.00 -15.04 22.16
N ILE A 319 -17.55 -16.17 22.61
CA ILE A 319 -18.37 -17.07 21.78
C ILE A 319 -19.78 -17.27 22.39
N GLU A 320 -20.76 -17.50 21.52
CA GLU A 320 -22.16 -17.77 21.90
C GLU A 320 -22.81 -18.77 20.90
N ASP A 321 -23.61 -19.73 21.37
CA ASP A 321 -24.24 -20.78 20.53
C ASP A 321 -23.27 -21.49 19.57
N CYS A 322 -22.00 -21.62 19.96
CA CYS A 322 -20.96 -22.26 19.15
C CYS A 322 -20.71 -23.71 19.58
N THR A 323 -20.15 -24.53 18.68
CA THR A 323 -19.74 -25.92 18.95
C THR A 323 -18.48 -26.29 18.15
N ASP A 324 -17.55 -27.04 18.75
CA ASP A 324 -16.30 -27.47 18.11
C ASP A 324 -15.52 -26.31 17.46
N VAL A 325 -15.33 -25.20 18.19
CA VAL A 325 -14.51 -24.07 17.75
C VAL A 325 -13.11 -24.21 18.34
N ARG A 326 -12.06 -24.14 17.51
CA ARG A 326 -10.69 -24.38 17.97
C ARG A 326 -9.83 -23.15 17.73
N PHE A 327 -9.16 -22.65 18.77
CA PHE A 327 -8.37 -21.43 18.72
C PHE A 327 -6.86 -21.73 18.62
N GLY A 328 -6.15 -21.01 17.77
CA GLY A 328 -4.70 -21.06 17.59
C GLY A 328 -4.09 -19.66 17.53
N GLN A 329 -2.79 -19.56 17.82
CA GLN A 329 -2.02 -18.34 17.60
C GLN A 329 -1.93 -18.04 16.09
N ILE A 330 -2.03 -16.77 15.70
CA ILE A 330 -1.94 -16.38 14.28
C ILE A 330 -0.59 -16.79 13.65
N PRO A 331 -0.57 -17.29 12.39
CA PRO A 331 0.67 -17.61 11.68
C PRO A 331 1.59 -16.40 11.49
N ARG A 332 2.90 -16.61 11.54
CA ARG A 332 3.93 -15.57 11.49
C ARG A 332 3.86 -14.72 10.22
N VAL A 333 3.47 -15.32 9.08
CA VAL A 333 3.32 -14.60 7.81
C VAL A 333 2.19 -13.54 7.84
N TYR A 334 1.23 -13.65 8.77
CA TYR A 334 0.14 -12.69 8.97
C TYR A 334 0.28 -11.83 10.25
N ALA A 335 1.35 -12.05 11.03
CA ALA A 335 1.70 -11.26 12.22
C ALA A 335 2.34 -9.92 11.84
N LEU A 336 1.55 -9.04 11.20
CA LEU A 336 1.99 -7.77 10.63
C LEU A 336 2.45 -6.72 11.67
N ASP A 337 1.98 -6.83 12.91
CA ASP A 337 2.58 -6.14 14.07
C ASP A 337 3.60 -7.09 14.69
N GLY A 338 4.90 -6.85 14.49
CA GLY A 338 5.97 -7.74 14.96
C GLY A 338 5.97 -7.91 16.48
N ASP A 339 5.58 -9.10 16.94
CA ASP A 339 5.28 -9.47 18.33
C ASP A 339 4.53 -8.39 19.12
N ARG A 340 3.18 -8.43 19.05
CA ARG A 340 2.44 -8.23 20.31
C ARG A 340 2.99 -9.25 21.31
N PRO A 341 3.50 -8.84 22.47
CA PRO A 341 4.05 -9.79 23.43
C PRO A 341 3.00 -10.85 23.79
N ASP A 342 3.40 -12.11 24.03
CA ASP A 342 2.47 -13.18 24.45
C ASP A 342 1.65 -12.80 25.72
N SER A 343 2.11 -11.82 26.50
CA SER A 343 1.40 -11.25 27.66
C SER A 343 0.29 -10.24 27.33
N GLU A 344 0.21 -9.75 26.09
CA GLU A 344 -0.83 -8.82 25.62
C GLU A 344 -1.80 -9.46 24.60
N ASP A 345 -1.49 -10.64 24.08
CA ASP A 345 -2.38 -11.37 23.18
C ASP A 345 -3.31 -12.31 23.95
N HIS A 346 -4.61 -12.15 23.72
CA HIS A 346 -5.67 -12.86 24.45
C HIS A 346 -6.28 -14.00 23.64
N TRP A 347 -5.70 -14.40 22.49
CA TRP A 347 -6.25 -15.41 21.57
C TRP A 347 -6.71 -16.73 22.21
N SER A 348 -6.09 -17.13 23.32
CA SER A 348 -6.38 -18.38 24.06
C SER A 348 -7.30 -18.21 25.28
N GLN A 349 -7.67 -16.97 25.62
CA GLN A 349 -8.47 -16.61 26.80
C GLN A 349 -9.96 -16.48 26.45
N VAL A 350 -10.56 -17.56 25.95
CA VAL A 350 -11.90 -17.55 25.34
C VAL A 350 -13.02 -17.64 26.38
N GLU A 351 -14.00 -16.74 26.26
CA GLU A 351 -15.20 -16.67 27.10
C GLU A 351 -16.42 -17.23 26.34
N ASP A 352 -16.99 -18.33 26.83
CA ASP A 352 -18.28 -18.84 26.35
C ASP A 352 -19.43 -18.20 27.16
N PHE A 353 -20.18 -17.31 26.51
CA PHE A 353 -21.19 -16.48 27.15
C PHE A 353 -22.39 -17.28 27.71
N LYS A 354 -22.67 -18.47 27.17
CA LYS A 354 -23.79 -19.32 27.60
C LYS A 354 -23.37 -20.44 28.56
N TRP A 355 -22.08 -20.72 28.69
CA TRP A 355 -21.58 -21.75 29.59
C TRP A 355 -21.41 -21.25 31.04
N ILE A 356 -22.53 -21.08 31.74
CA ILE A 356 -22.60 -20.59 33.13
C ILE A 356 -22.17 -21.61 34.21
N LYS A 357 -21.36 -22.63 33.86
CA LYS A 357 -20.99 -23.73 34.78
C LYS A 357 -19.54 -23.61 35.28
N PRO A 358 -19.17 -24.29 36.38
CA PRO A 358 -17.80 -24.29 36.90
C PRO A 358 -16.80 -25.10 36.07
N GLU A 359 -17.27 -26.06 35.27
CA GLU A 359 -16.41 -26.85 34.38
C GLU A 359 -16.00 -26.03 33.15
N PRO A 360 -14.86 -26.32 32.48
CA PRO A 360 -14.55 -25.74 31.18
C PRO A 360 -15.67 -25.99 30.15
N SER A 361 -15.89 -25.05 29.23
CA SER A 361 -16.86 -25.24 28.15
C SER A 361 -16.38 -26.33 27.17
N PRO A 362 -17.24 -27.28 26.78
CA PRO A 362 -16.95 -28.27 25.74
C PRO A 362 -17.12 -27.69 24.32
N ASN A 363 -17.61 -26.45 24.20
CA ASN A 363 -17.93 -25.83 22.91
C ASN A 363 -16.67 -25.33 22.16
N TRP A 364 -15.55 -25.19 22.87
CA TRP A 364 -14.28 -24.75 22.29
C TRP A 364 -13.07 -25.48 22.86
N SER A 365 -11.95 -25.40 22.15
CA SER A 365 -10.63 -25.87 22.60
C SER A 365 -9.49 -25.05 22.00
N LEU A 366 -8.25 -25.34 22.38
CA LEU A 366 -7.06 -24.85 21.69
C LEU A 366 -6.63 -25.88 20.63
N ILE A 367 -6.17 -25.42 19.46
CA ILE A 367 -5.62 -26.27 18.40
C ILE A 367 -4.31 -26.91 18.91
N PRO A 368 -4.20 -28.26 18.97
CA PRO A 368 -2.95 -28.94 19.32
C PRO A 368 -1.84 -28.62 18.31
N ARG A 369 -0.58 -28.53 18.75
CA ARG A 369 0.54 -28.17 17.87
C ARG A 369 0.74 -29.18 16.73
N GLU A 370 0.41 -30.44 16.98
CA GLU A 370 0.42 -31.56 16.05
C GLU A 370 -0.76 -31.57 15.06
N SER A 371 -1.79 -30.75 15.30
CA SER A 371 -2.95 -30.56 14.41
C SER A 371 -2.99 -29.17 13.77
N ALA A 372 -2.14 -28.25 14.22
CA ALA A 372 -2.00 -26.92 13.64
C ALA A 372 -1.42 -26.99 12.21
N VAL A 373 -1.94 -26.14 11.34
CA VAL A 373 -1.44 -26.00 9.97
C VAL A 373 -0.02 -25.40 10.01
N PRO A 374 0.99 -26.04 9.38
CA PRO A 374 2.38 -25.56 9.39
C PRO A 374 2.56 -24.17 8.77
N GLU A 375 3.55 -23.41 9.25
CA GLU A 375 3.91 -22.07 8.73
C GLU A 375 4.24 -22.10 7.23
N GLU A 376 4.82 -23.20 6.76
CA GLU A 376 5.14 -23.43 5.34
C GLU A 376 3.87 -23.48 4.47
N VAL A 377 2.75 -24.00 4.98
CA VAL A 377 1.47 -24.02 4.26
C VAL A 377 0.90 -22.61 4.16
N TRP A 378 0.99 -21.82 5.24
CA TRP A 378 0.55 -20.42 5.26
C TRP A 378 1.40 -19.52 4.36
N ALA A 379 2.70 -19.81 4.22
CA ALA A 379 3.63 -19.01 3.41
C ALA A 379 3.66 -19.41 1.92
N GLU A 380 3.57 -20.71 1.58
CA GLU A 380 3.84 -21.22 0.22
C GLU A 380 2.61 -21.78 -0.51
N ILE A 381 1.52 -22.11 0.21
CA ILE A 381 0.32 -22.75 -0.38
C ILE A 381 -0.86 -21.78 -0.38
N VAL A 382 -1.20 -21.21 0.77
CA VAL A 382 -2.38 -20.35 0.94
C VAL A 382 -2.41 -19.12 0.02
N PRO A 383 -1.31 -18.37 -0.23
CA PRO A 383 -1.30 -17.25 -1.17
C PRO A 383 -1.59 -17.64 -2.62
N GLY A 384 -1.58 -18.94 -2.93
CA GLY A 384 -1.77 -19.49 -4.28
C GLY A 384 -0.50 -19.41 -5.14
N GLY A 385 -0.45 -20.28 -6.15
CA GLY A 385 0.68 -20.34 -7.07
C GLY A 385 0.39 -21.23 -8.28
N PRO A 386 1.27 -21.22 -9.31
CA PRO A 386 1.11 -22.03 -10.53
C PRO A 386 1.39 -23.52 -10.25
N GLY A 387 0.47 -24.16 -9.51
CA GLY A 387 0.55 -25.54 -9.05
C GLY A 387 -0.56 -25.93 -8.06
N TRP A 388 -1.13 -24.95 -7.34
CA TRP A 388 -2.19 -25.19 -6.35
C TRP A 388 -3.58 -24.84 -6.89
N SER A 389 -4.51 -25.80 -6.82
CA SER A 389 -5.94 -25.52 -6.98
C SER A 389 -6.58 -25.09 -5.66
N LEU A 390 -7.81 -24.58 -5.73
CA LEU A 390 -8.63 -24.26 -4.56
C LEU A 390 -8.78 -25.45 -3.61
N ASP A 391 -9.01 -26.65 -4.16
CA ASP A 391 -9.18 -27.88 -3.39
C ASP A 391 -7.86 -28.34 -2.75
N ASP A 392 -6.70 -28.00 -3.34
CA ASP A 392 -5.40 -28.30 -2.73
C ASP A 392 -5.13 -27.39 -1.53
N ILE A 393 -5.46 -26.11 -1.64
CA ILE A 393 -5.36 -25.15 -0.52
C ILE A 393 -6.29 -25.57 0.62
N LEU A 394 -7.57 -25.83 0.32
CA LEU A 394 -8.57 -26.23 1.33
C LEU A 394 -8.27 -27.59 1.97
N ARG A 395 -7.58 -28.51 1.27
CA ARG A 395 -7.05 -29.76 1.88
C ARG A 395 -5.82 -29.53 2.73
N ALA A 396 -4.88 -28.69 2.28
CA ALA A 396 -3.66 -28.40 3.03
C ALA A 396 -3.92 -27.76 4.41
N ILE A 397 -5.09 -27.14 4.59
CA ILE A 397 -5.56 -26.58 5.86
C ILE A 397 -6.66 -27.41 6.56
N ASN A 398 -6.95 -28.63 6.11
CA ASN A 398 -7.92 -29.57 6.70
C ASN A 398 -9.41 -29.17 6.64
N ILE A 399 -9.85 -28.30 5.72
CA ILE A 399 -11.29 -27.98 5.55
C ILE A 399 -12.03 -29.07 4.75
N VAL A 400 -11.41 -29.61 3.70
CA VAL A 400 -11.95 -30.72 2.90
C VAL A 400 -10.98 -31.91 2.89
N SER A 401 -11.44 -33.07 2.43
CA SER A 401 -10.72 -34.36 2.47
C SER A 401 -10.38 -34.92 1.08
#